data_AF-A0A6N7W8E9-F1
#
_entry.id   AF-A0A6N7W8E9-F1
#
_cell.length_a   1.000
_cell.length_b   1.000
_cell.length_c   1.000
_cell.angle_alpha   90.00
_cell.angle_beta   90.00
_cell.angle_gamma   90.00
#
_symmetry.space_group_name_H-M   'P 1'
#
loop_
_entity.id
_entity.type
_entity.pdbx_description
1 polymer ?
#
loop_
_entity_poly.entity_id
_entity_poly.type
_entity_poly.pdbx_seq_one_letter_code
_entity_poly.pdbx_strand_id
1 'polypeptide(L)'
;MTREKMSEAEAEQRFVAMLEADGWTVTTNNPDFADVIATKLGEPRLVAEVKGHTAAPGLDVNTLYGQILNRMSDLSGNTRYAIVVPESILDKVERVTPELRAILKLETWAVPAEGDPYQA
;
A
#
# COMPACT_ATOMS: atom_id res chain seq x y z
N MET A 1 0.96 5.20 -25.66
CA MET A 1 0.39 3.99 -25.02
C MET A 1 -0.48 4.48 -23.87
N THR A 2 -1.77 4.17 -23.90
CA THR A 2 -2.65 4.40 -22.75
C THR A 2 -2.12 3.50 -21.64
N ARG A 3 -1.55 4.06 -20.55
CA ARG A 3 -1.21 3.24 -19.38
C ARG A 3 -2.49 2.55 -18.94
N GLU A 4 -2.50 1.21 -18.95
CA GLU A 4 -3.65 0.44 -18.48
C GLU A 4 -3.99 0.88 -17.05
N LYS A 5 -5.27 1.12 -16.81
CA LYS A 5 -5.76 1.53 -15.50
C LYS A 5 -5.93 0.28 -14.66
N MET A 6 -4.97 0.04 -13.77
CA MET A 6 -5.01 -1.06 -12.81
C MET A 6 -6.07 -0.81 -11.75
N SER A 7 -6.91 -1.82 -11.51
CA SER A 7 -7.95 -1.77 -10.48
C SER A 7 -7.37 -1.95 -9.06
N GLU A 8 -8.16 -1.67 -8.04
CA GLU A 8 -7.74 -1.89 -6.64
C GLU A 8 -7.48 -3.38 -6.37
N ALA A 9 -8.41 -4.24 -6.79
CA ALA A 9 -8.29 -5.69 -6.64
C ALA A 9 -7.07 -6.26 -7.37
N GLU A 10 -6.74 -5.73 -8.54
CA GLU A 10 -5.54 -6.15 -9.30
C GLU A 10 -4.25 -5.70 -8.60
N ALA A 11 -4.20 -4.45 -8.11
CA ALA A 11 -3.06 -3.95 -7.34
C ALA A 11 -2.86 -4.76 -6.04
N GLU A 12 -3.95 -5.06 -5.34
CA GLU A 12 -3.96 -5.87 -4.12
C GLU A 12 -3.45 -7.28 -4.42
N GLN A 13 -4.02 -7.95 -5.43
CA GLN A 13 -3.62 -9.31 -5.81
C GLN A 13 -2.12 -9.40 -6.13
N ARG A 14 -1.58 -8.44 -6.87
CA ARG A 14 -0.16 -8.44 -7.25
C ARG A 14 0.76 -8.16 -6.06
N PHE A 15 0.34 -7.26 -5.17
CA PHE A 15 1.09 -7.00 -3.94
C PHE A 15 1.08 -8.20 -2.99
N VAL A 16 -0.07 -8.84 -2.80
CA VAL A 16 -0.22 -10.08 -2.03
C VAL A 16 0.67 -11.18 -2.61
N ALA A 17 0.62 -11.42 -3.92
CA ALA A 17 1.41 -12.46 -4.57
C ALA A 17 2.92 -12.26 -4.36
N MET A 18 3.41 -11.01 -4.43
CA MET A 18 4.81 -10.69 -4.15
C MET A 18 5.18 -10.97 -2.68
N LEU A 19 4.33 -10.58 -1.73
CA LEU A 19 4.55 -10.85 -0.30
C LEU A 19 4.57 -12.36 -0.01
N GLU A 20 3.61 -13.11 -0.56
CA GLU A 20 3.54 -14.57 -0.39
C GLU A 20 4.76 -15.26 -1.01
N ALA A 21 5.24 -14.79 -2.17
CA ALA A 21 6.46 -15.30 -2.80
C ALA A 21 7.72 -15.02 -1.95
N ASP A 22 7.75 -13.92 -1.20
CA ASP A 22 8.78 -13.62 -0.18
C ASP A 22 8.54 -14.40 1.14
N GLY A 23 7.50 -15.22 1.23
CA GLY A 23 7.24 -16.07 2.41
C GLY A 23 6.46 -15.39 3.53
N TRP A 24 5.76 -14.29 3.24
CA TRP A 24 4.79 -13.71 4.16
C TRP A 24 3.49 -14.54 4.18
N THR A 25 2.84 -14.59 5.33
CA THR A 25 1.45 -15.04 5.45
C THR A 25 0.54 -13.81 5.40
N VAL A 26 -0.41 -13.79 4.46
CA VAL A 26 -1.23 -12.61 4.15
C VAL A 26 -2.71 -12.87 4.39
N THR A 27 -3.43 -11.88 4.91
CA THR A 27 -4.90 -11.86 5.03
C THR A 27 -5.47 -10.57 4.44
N THR A 28 -6.57 -10.70 3.69
CA THR A 28 -7.25 -9.58 3.01
C THR A 28 -8.70 -9.36 3.46
N ASN A 29 -9.20 -10.23 4.34
CA ASN A 29 -10.50 -10.07 4.99
C ASN A 29 -10.29 -9.73 6.47
N ASN A 30 -9.92 -8.48 6.73
CA ASN A 30 -9.40 -8.07 8.03
C ASN A 30 -10.46 -7.39 8.91
N PRO A 31 -10.57 -7.70 10.23
CA PRO A 31 -11.58 -7.11 11.12
C PRO A 31 -11.45 -5.60 11.32
N ASP A 32 -10.26 -5.04 11.12
CA ASP A 32 -9.96 -3.61 11.18
C ASP A 32 -10.19 -2.90 9.83
N PHE A 33 -10.77 -3.60 8.85
CA PHE A 33 -10.99 -3.14 7.48
C PHE A 33 -9.69 -2.69 6.78
N ALA A 34 -8.52 -3.15 7.21
CA ALA A 34 -7.31 -3.00 6.40
C ALA A 34 -7.40 -3.89 5.16
N ASP A 35 -6.95 -3.39 4.01
CA ASP A 35 -6.99 -4.18 2.77
C ASP A 35 -6.01 -5.36 2.85
N VAL A 36 -4.82 -5.17 3.42
CA VAL A 36 -3.81 -6.22 3.58
C VAL A 36 -3.19 -6.20 4.97
N ILE A 37 -3.16 -7.36 5.63
CA ILE A 37 -2.30 -7.62 6.78
C ILE A 37 -1.35 -8.76 6.41
N ALA A 38 -0.06 -8.56 6.62
CA ALA A 38 0.95 -9.59 6.40
C ALA A 38 1.83 -9.79 7.64
N THR A 39 2.19 -11.05 7.90
CA THR A 39 3.11 -11.44 8.98
C THR A 39 4.16 -12.41 8.48
N LYS A 40 5.38 -12.30 9.00
CA LYS A 40 6.52 -13.17 8.70
C LYS A 40 7.35 -13.32 9.97
N LEU A 41 7.84 -14.53 10.24
CA LEU A 41 8.58 -14.81 11.48
C LEU A 41 9.83 -13.93 11.56
N GLY A 42 9.99 -13.19 12.65
CA GLY A 42 11.12 -12.30 12.87
C GLY A 42 10.99 -10.92 12.23
N GLU A 43 9.90 -10.66 11.50
CA GLU A 43 9.60 -9.36 10.89
C GLU A 43 8.44 -8.65 11.62
N PRO A 44 8.43 -7.31 11.66
CA PRO A 44 7.26 -6.56 12.08
C PRO A 44 6.04 -6.91 11.23
N ARG A 45 4.84 -6.88 11.83
CA ARG A 45 3.56 -6.99 11.10
C ARG A 45 3.48 -5.88 10.06
N LEU A 46 3.03 -6.18 8.85
CA LEU A 46 2.73 -5.18 7.82
C LEU A 46 1.22 -4.97 7.74
N VAL A 47 0.79 -3.70 7.72
CA VAL A 47 -0.59 -3.29 7.45
C VAL A 47 -0.56 -2.36 6.25
N ALA A 48 -1.34 -2.68 5.21
CA ALA A 48 -1.40 -1.85 4.01
C ALA A 48 -2.83 -1.52 3.59
N GLU A 49 -3.00 -0.29 3.10
CA GLU A 49 -4.18 0.12 2.33
C GLU A 49 -3.82 0.17 0.85
N VAL A 50 -4.72 -0.31 0.00
CA VAL A 50 -4.54 -0.42 -1.44
C VAL A 50 -5.55 0.47 -2.14
N LYS A 51 -5.13 1.17 -3.19
CA LYS A 51 -6.05 1.92 -4.07
C LYS A 51 -5.73 1.67 -5.53
N GLY A 52 -6.78 1.45 -6.32
CA GLY A 52 -6.68 1.37 -7.78
C GLY A 52 -6.69 2.73 -8.47
N HIS A 53 -6.55 2.73 -9.80
CA HIS A 53 -6.75 3.91 -10.63
C HIS A 53 -8.25 4.16 -10.85
N THR A 54 -8.72 5.36 -10.51
CA THR A 54 -10.14 5.75 -10.65
C THR A 54 -10.34 6.97 -11.57
N ALA A 55 -11.55 7.55 -11.58
CA ALA A 55 -11.82 8.82 -12.25
C ALA A 55 -11.23 10.03 -11.49
N ALA A 56 -10.99 9.92 -10.18
CA ALA A 56 -10.51 11.00 -9.32
C ALA A 56 -9.34 10.53 -8.42
N PRO A 57 -8.24 10.04 -8.99
CA PRO A 57 -7.18 9.35 -8.23
C PRO A 57 -6.54 10.20 -7.13
N GLY A 58 -6.50 11.54 -7.31
CA GLY A 58 -6.01 12.43 -6.27
C GLY A 58 -6.91 12.53 -5.04
N LEU A 59 -8.23 12.40 -5.21
CA LEU A 59 -9.17 12.37 -4.08
C LEU A 59 -9.04 11.05 -3.33
N ASP A 60 -8.94 9.95 -4.06
CA ASP A 60 -8.82 8.62 -3.46
C ASP A 60 -7.50 8.46 -2.70
N VAL A 61 -6.41 9.04 -3.19
CA VAL A 61 -5.14 9.10 -2.44
C VAL A 61 -5.27 9.93 -1.16
N ASN A 62 -6.05 11.02 -1.13
CA ASN A 62 -6.29 11.74 0.12
C ASN A 62 -7.08 10.88 1.12
N THR A 63 -8.07 10.13 0.64
CA THR A 63 -8.81 9.15 1.45
C THR A 63 -7.88 8.05 1.98
N LEU A 64 -7.00 7.52 1.12
CA LEU A 64 -5.98 6.52 1.47
C LEU A 64 -5.10 6.99 2.63
N TYR A 65 -4.60 8.23 2.57
CA TYR A 65 -3.84 8.81 3.68
C TYR A 65 -4.65 8.88 4.97
N GLY A 66 -5.91 9.34 4.91
CA GLY A 66 -6.78 9.37 6.09
C GLY A 66 -7.03 7.97 6.67
N GLN A 67 -7.26 6.99 5.80
CA GLN A 67 -7.50 5.60 6.17
C GLN A 67 -6.29 4.98 6.87
N ILE A 68 -5.09 5.06 6.26
CA ILE A 68 -3.90 4.44 6.85
C ILE A 68 -3.52 5.12 8.17
N LEU A 69 -3.58 6.46 8.24
CA LEU A 69 -3.24 7.21 9.46
C LEU A 69 -4.18 6.86 10.62
N ASN A 70 -5.48 6.67 10.37
CA ASN A 70 -6.42 6.24 11.40
C ASN A 70 -6.13 4.82 11.92
N ARG A 71 -5.41 3.99 11.16
CA ARG A 71 -5.01 2.63 11.54
C ARG A 71 -3.63 2.56 12.20
N MET A 72 -2.86 3.65 12.19
CA MET A 72 -1.55 3.72 12.84
C MET A 72 -1.68 3.78 14.37
N SER A 73 -2.08 2.67 14.99
CA SER A 73 -2.27 2.55 16.43
C SER A 73 -1.02 2.07 17.18
N ASP A 74 -0.09 1.41 16.47
CA ASP A 74 1.17 0.93 17.03
C ASP A 74 2.35 1.70 16.44
N LEU A 75 3.00 2.51 17.28
CA LEU A 75 4.20 3.29 16.93
C LEU A 75 5.49 2.70 17.51
N SER A 76 5.41 1.54 18.19
CA SER A 76 6.55 0.88 18.84
C SER A 76 7.53 0.24 17.86
N GLY A 77 7.13 0.11 16.59
CA GLY A 77 7.94 -0.51 15.53
C GLY A 77 7.64 -1.99 15.31
N ASN A 78 6.70 -2.58 16.07
CA ASN A 78 6.22 -3.94 15.82
C ASN A 78 5.24 -4.02 14.63
N THR A 79 4.77 -2.87 14.15
CA THR A 79 3.93 -2.73 12.96
C THR A 79 4.53 -1.74 11.98
N ARG A 80 4.65 -2.16 10.72
CA ARG A 80 4.96 -1.35 9.54
C ARG A 80 3.66 -1.00 8.83
N TYR A 81 3.58 0.20 8.29
CA TYR A 81 2.41 0.68 7.55
C TYR A 81 2.80 1.00 6.13
N ALA A 82 1.96 0.60 5.18
CA ALA A 82 2.19 0.84 3.78
C ALA A 82 0.94 1.39 3.09
N ILE A 83 1.18 2.15 2.03
CA ILE A 83 0.19 2.46 1.01
C ILE A 83 0.64 1.83 -0.30
N VAL A 84 -0.31 1.22 -1.01
CA VAL A 84 -0.04 0.50 -2.26
C VAL A 84 -0.91 1.10 -3.37
N VAL A 85 -0.27 1.54 -4.45
CA VAL A 85 -0.97 2.14 -5.59
C VAL A 85 -0.39 1.67 -6.91
N PRO A 86 -1.14 1.69 -8.02
CA PRO A 86 -0.59 1.59 -9.35
C PRO A 86 0.46 2.69 -9.60
N GLU A 87 1.56 2.36 -10.27
CA GLU A 87 2.61 3.33 -10.66
C GLU A 87 2.01 4.52 -11.45
N SER A 88 0.92 4.28 -12.19
CA SER A 88 0.21 5.31 -12.95
C SER A 88 -0.36 6.47 -12.13
N ILE A 89 -0.51 6.31 -10.80
CA ILE A 89 -1.01 7.35 -9.88
C ILE A 89 -0.03 7.68 -8.75
N LEU A 90 1.21 7.19 -8.82
CA LEU A 90 2.24 7.41 -7.80
C LEU A 90 2.50 8.92 -7.56
N ASP A 91 2.42 9.73 -8.62
CA ASP A 91 2.59 11.19 -8.53
C ASP A 91 1.55 11.87 -7.62
N LYS A 92 0.40 11.23 -7.38
CA LYS A 92 -0.63 11.72 -6.45
C LYS A 92 -0.26 11.44 -5.00
N VAL A 93 0.38 10.30 -4.73
CA VAL A 93 0.94 9.94 -3.42
C VAL A 93 2.09 10.86 -3.07
N GLU A 94 2.95 11.16 -4.04
CA GLU A 94 4.14 12.01 -3.88
C GLU A 94 3.84 13.48 -3.55
N ARG A 95 2.57 13.90 -3.56
CA ARG A 95 2.14 15.22 -3.06
C ARG A 95 2.42 15.40 -1.57
N VAL A 96 2.38 14.32 -0.79
CA VAL A 96 2.93 14.30 0.57
C VAL A 96 4.43 14.04 0.44
N THR A 97 5.27 14.93 0.94
CA THR A 97 6.71 14.87 0.64
C THR A 97 7.37 13.61 1.23
N PRO A 98 8.51 13.15 0.67
CA PRO A 98 9.26 12.02 1.21
C PRO A 98 9.64 12.19 2.69
N GLU A 99 9.98 13.41 3.10
CA GLU A 99 10.34 13.72 4.50
C GLU A 99 9.15 13.47 5.44
N LEU A 100 7.94 13.88 5.04
CA LEU A 100 6.75 13.66 5.87
C LEU A 100 6.37 12.19 5.91
N ARG A 101 6.46 11.45 4.79
CA ARG A 101 6.24 9.99 4.78
C ARG A 101 7.25 9.26 5.68
N ALA A 102 8.50 9.69 5.68
CA ALA A 102 9.55 9.12 6.54
C ALA A 102 9.28 9.39 8.04
N ILE A 103 8.85 10.60 8.40
CA ILE A 103 8.43 10.93 9.79
C ILE A 103 7.29 10.02 10.24
N LEU A 104 6.32 9.79 9.34
CA LEU A 104 5.19 8.90 9.59
C LEU A 104 5.59 7.41 9.56
N LYS A 105 6.81 7.06 9.17
CA LYS A 105 7.25 5.67 8.92
C LYS A 105 6.30 4.92 7.98
N LEU A 106 5.80 5.64 6.97
CA LEU A 106 4.84 5.12 6.00
C LEU A 106 5.57 4.71 4.72
N GLU A 107 5.51 3.42 4.40
CA GLU A 107 6.06 2.88 3.17
C GLU A 107 5.14 3.17 1.99
N THR A 108 5.72 3.50 0.84
CA THR A 108 4.97 3.66 -0.41
C THR A 108 5.37 2.54 -1.35
N TRP A 109 4.40 1.81 -1.86
CA TRP A 109 4.60 0.73 -2.81
C TRP A 109 3.87 1.05 -4.11
N ALA A 110 4.60 0.95 -5.22
CA ALA A 110 4.08 1.13 -6.56
C ALA A 110 3.93 -0.24 -7.25
N VAL A 111 2.78 -0.45 -7.88
CA VAL A 111 2.53 -1.63 -8.72
C VAL A 111 2.67 -1.20 -10.19
N PRO A 112 3.76 -1.54 -10.89
CA PRO A 112 3.95 -1.19 -12.28
C PRO A 112 3.04 -2.01 -13.19
N ALA A 113 2.78 -1.56 -14.42
CA ALA A 113 1.96 -2.33 -15.37
C ALA A 113 2.53 -3.73 -15.65
N GLU A 114 3.87 -3.84 -15.67
CA GLU A 114 4.63 -5.08 -15.87
C GLU A 114 5.72 -5.19 -14.80
N GLY A 115 6.08 -6.41 -14.41
CA GLY A 115 7.10 -6.68 -13.38
C GLY A 115 6.51 -6.86 -11.97
N ASP A 116 7.34 -6.70 -10.95
CA ASP A 116 6.92 -6.85 -9.56
C ASP A 116 6.64 -5.49 -8.91
N PRO A 117 5.74 -5.42 -7.91
CA PRO A 117 5.61 -4.24 -7.07
C PRO A 117 6.96 -3.84 -6.46
N TYR A 118 7.18 -2.55 -6.26
CA TYR A 118 8.43 -2.02 -5.69
C TYR A 118 8.15 -0.91 -4.68
N GLN A 119 9.06 -0.75 -3.72
CA GLN A 119 8.98 0.33 -2.74
C GLN A 119 9.53 1.62 -3.36
N ALA A 120 8.75 2.70 -3.33
CA ALA A 120 9.01 4.00 -3.94
C ALA A 120 9.40 5.09 -2.93
#